data_AF-A0A1D1W431-F1
#
_entry.id   AF-A0A1D1W431-F1
#
_cell.length_a   1.000
_cell.length_b   1.000
_cell.length_c   1.000
_cell.angle_alpha   90.00
_cell.angle_beta   90.00
_cell.angle_gamma   90.00
#
_symmetry.space_group_name_H-M   'P 1'
#
loop_
_entity.id
_entity.type
_entity.pdbx_description
1 polymer ?
#
loop_
_entity_poly.entity_id
_entity_poly.type
_entity_poly.pdbx_seq_one_letter_code
_entity_poly.pdbx_strand_id
1 'polypeptide(L)'
;MATRGSGSSPIKPLQTYVKDNSGATIIPASRRPDGSMRKEIRVKEGFVPQEEVPVYQAKPQRVQVHFHASTEPVGYSPVDDDTETKKELSKSAIKRAKQKAKKAADKEKAGGDSSVDSLSQKVSGMKLK
;
A
#
# COMPACT_ATOMS: atom_id res chain seq x y z
N MET A 1 -25.04 5.53 31.57
CA MET A 1 -24.89 5.99 30.17
C MET A 1 -23.95 5.03 29.46
N ALA A 2 -24.45 4.20 28.53
CA ALA A 2 -23.62 3.27 27.77
C ALA A 2 -23.50 3.77 26.33
N THR A 3 -22.28 4.15 25.94
CA THR A 3 -21.92 4.48 24.54
C THR A 3 -21.77 3.18 23.76
N ARG A 4 -22.82 2.75 23.06
CA ARG A 4 -22.70 1.64 22.09
C ARG A 4 -22.13 2.21 20.80
N GLY A 5 -20.86 1.91 20.52
CA GLY A 5 -20.22 2.21 19.26
C GLY A 5 -20.98 1.55 18.11
N SER A 6 -21.56 2.38 17.24
CA SER A 6 -22.19 1.97 16.00
C SER A 6 -21.11 1.61 14.98
N GLY A 7 -20.49 0.44 15.14
CA GLY A 7 -19.74 -0.19 14.05
C GLY A 7 -20.72 -0.54 12.94
N SER A 8 -20.67 0.19 11.83
CA SER A 8 -21.40 -0.12 10.59
C SER A 8 -20.90 -1.47 10.06
N SER A 9 -21.49 -2.56 10.56
CA SER A 9 -21.31 -3.87 9.97
C SER A 9 -21.93 -3.80 8.57
N PRO A 10 -21.23 -4.24 7.51
CA PRO A 10 -21.84 -4.30 6.19
C PRO A 10 -23.11 -5.15 6.30
N ILE A 11 -24.25 -4.55 5.96
CA ILE A 11 -25.55 -5.24 5.98
C ILE A 11 -25.40 -6.38 4.99
N LYS A 12 -25.29 -7.60 5.51
CA LYS A 12 -25.22 -8.79 4.66
C LYS A 12 -26.57 -8.89 3.94
N PRO A 13 -26.58 -9.03 2.60
CA PRO A 13 -27.85 -9.18 1.89
C PRO A 13 -28.57 -10.40 2.45
N LEU A 14 -29.82 -10.23 2.85
CA LEU A 14 -30.63 -11.31 3.42
C LEU A 14 -30.89 -12.44 2.42
N GLN A 15 -30.70 -12.18 1.12
CA GLN A 15 -30.91 -13.13 0.04
C GLN A 15 -29.65 -13.34 -0.79
N THR A 16 -29.33 -14.60 -1.05
CA THR A 16 -28.26 -14.99 -1.97
C THR A 16 -28.78 -15.00 -3.40
N TYR A 17 -28.28 -14.09 -4.24
CA TYR A 17 -28.56 -14.08 -5.68
C TYR A 17 -27.57 -14.94 -6.46
N VAL A 18 -28.07 -15.70 -7.43
CA VAL A 18 -27.27 -16.56 -8.33
C VAL A 18 -27.63 -16.21 -9.79
N LYS A 19 -26.73 -16.45 -10.74
CA LYS A 19 -27.02 -16.26 -12.17
C LYS A 19 -27.41 -17.58 -12.82
N ASP A 20 -28.48 -17.54 -13.62
CA ASP A 20 -28.89 -18.67 -14.47
C ASP A 20 -27.95 -18.86 -15.68
N ASN A 21 -28.07 -20.01 -16.35
CA ASN A 21 -27.41 -20.28 -17.64
C ASN A 21 -27.78 -19.25 -18.72
N SER A 22 -28.92 -18.58 -18.58
CA SER A 22 -29.38 -17.50 -19.46
C SER A 22 -28.89 -16.11 -19.04
N GLY A 23 -28.12 -16.00 -17.94
CA GLY A 23 -27.59 -14.74 -17.43
C GLY A 23 -28.51 -13.93 -16.50
N ALA A 24 -29.76 -14.38 -16.32
CA ALA A 24 -30.73 -13.74 -15.43
C ALA A 24 -30.33 -13.90 -13.95
N THR A 25 -30.63 -12.89 -13.13
CA THR A 25 -30.43 -12.96 -11.68
C THR A 25 -31.60 -13.68 -11.03
N ILE A 26 -31.32 -14.71 -10.23
CA ILE A 26 -32.31 -15.56 -9.59
C ILE A 26 -32.07 -15.72 -8.08
N ILE A 27 -33.16 -15.96 -7.36
CA ILE A 27 -33.11 -16.54 -6.02
C ILE A 27 -33.14 -18.08 -6.19
N PRO A 28 -32.14 -18.81 -5.67
CA PRO A 28 -32.00 -20.24 -5.91
C PRO A 28 -33.15 -21.04 -5.29
N ALA A 29 -33.40 -22.23 -5.84
CA ALA A 29 -34.35 -23.18 -5.30
C ALA A 29 -33.99 -23.53 -3.83
N SER A 30 -35.00 -23.59 -2.97
CA SER A 30 -34.81 -23.85 -1.53
C SER A 30 -35.70 -24.99 -1.04
N ARG A 31 -35.22 -25.75 -0.08
CA ARG A 31 -35.95 -26.87 0.51
C ARG A 31 -36.89 -26.37 1.60
N ARG A 32 -38.17 -26.77 1.53
CA ARG A 32 -39.14 -26.55 2.62
C ARG A 32 -38.83 -27.47 3.81
N PRO A 33 -39.33 -27.16 5.02
CA PRO A 33 -39.18 -28.03 6.17
C PRO A 33 -39.78 -29.43 5.97
N ASP A 34 -40.84 -29.54 5.16
CA ASP A 34 -41.48 -30.81 4.79
C ASP A 34 -40.68 -31.63 3.74
N GLY A 35 -39.57 -31.07 3.25
CA GLY A 35 -38.69 -31.69 2.26
C GLY A 35 -39.02 -31.39 0.81
N SER A 36 -40.16 -30.77 0.50
CA SER A 36 -40.50 -30.35 -0.86
C SER A 36 -39.64 -29.16 -1.32
N MET A 37 -39.40 -29.04 -2.62
CA MET A 37 -38.59 -27.94 -3.16
C MET A 37 -39.45 -26.73 -3.53
N ARG A 38 -38.95 -25.53 -3.23
CA ARG A 38 -39.43 -24.26 -3.78
C ARG A 38 -38.69 -24.03 -5.09
N LYS A 39 -39.43 -23.65 -6.13
CA LYS A 39 -38.85 -23.26 -7.42
C LYS A 39 -37.98 -22.01 -7.27
N GLU A 40 -37.03 -21.86 -8.17
CA GLU A 40 -36.27 -20.62 -8.34
C GLU A 40 -37.19 -19.45 -8.70
N ILE A 41 -36.78 -18.24 -8.32
CA ILE A 41 -37.53 -17.00 -8.58
C ILE A 41 -36.62 -16.05 -9.36
N ARG A 42 -37.07 -15.61 -10.53
CA ARG A 42 -36.35 -14.60 -11.33
C ARG A 42 -36.51 -13.21 -10.73
N VAL A 43 -35.41 -12.49 -10.66
CA VAL A 43 -35.32 -11.12 -10.17
C VAL A 43 -35.16 -10.20 -11.38
N LYS A 44 -35.84 -9.05 -11.36
CA LYS A 44 -35.71 -8.04 -12.41
C LYS A 44 -34.30 -7.46 -12.41
N GLU A 45 -33.73 -7.24 -13.60
CA GLU A 45 -32.43 -6.60 -13.74
C GLU A 45 -32.44 -5.20 -13.10
N GLY A 46 -31.40 -4.91 -12.30
CA GLY A 46 -31.27 -3.64 -11.57
C GLY A 46 -32.23 -3.47 -10.38
N PHE A 47 -32.96 -4.52 -9.97
CA PHE A 47 -33.76 -4.48 -8.76
C PHE A 47 -32.85 -4.43 -7.52
N VAL A 48 -33.01 -3.39 -6.72
CA VAL A 48 -32.33 -3.20 -5.43
C VAL A 48 -33.37 -3.33 -4.33
N PRO A 49 -33.24 -4.30 -3.41
CA PRO A 49 -34.15 -4.45 -2.28
C PRO A 49 -34.26 -3.17 -1.45
N GLN A 50 -35.43 -2.94 -0.86
CA GLN A 50 -35.69 -1.75 -0.05
C GLN A 50 -34.73 -1.60 1.14
N GLU A 51 -34.17 -2.70 1.65
CA GLU A 51 -33.15 -2.66 2.71
C GLU A 51 -31.82 -2.05 2.24
N GLU A 52 -31.52 -2.16 0.95
CA GLU A 52 -30.32 -1.57 0.33
C GLU A 52 -30.60 -0.18 -0.25
N VAL A 53 -31.87 0.24 -0.34
CA VAL A 53 -32.25 1.61 -0.72
C VAL A 53 -31.86 2.55 0.42
N PRO A 54 -30.92 3.48 0.21
CA PRO A 54 -30.46 4.35 1.28
C PRO A 54 -31.60 5.23 1.78
N VAL A 55 -31.79 5.27 3.10
CA VAL A 55 -32.66 6.26 3.73
C VAL A 55 -32.19 7.65 3.32
N TYR A 56 -33.14 8.53 2.95
CA TYR A 56 -32.80 9.87 2.52
C TYR A 56 -32.00 10.60 3.60
N GLN A 57 -30.85 11.13 3.20
CA GLN A 57 -30.02 12.01 4.02
C GLN A 57 -30.00 13.40 3.39
N ALA A 58 -30.24 14.43 4.20
CA ALA A 58 -30.16 15.81 3.73
C ALA A 58 -28.75 16.12 3.20
N LYS A 59 -28.65 17.00 2.20
CA LYS A 59 -27.36 17.41 1.59
C LYS A 59 -26.27 17.76 2.63
N PRO A 60 -26.50 18.63 3.64
CA PRO A 60 -25.47 18.94 4.63
C PRO A 60 -25.09 17.73 5.50
N GLN A 61 -26.03 16.81 5.76
CA GLN A 61 -25.78 15.62 6.57
C GLN A 61 -24.91 14.60 5.83
N ARG A 62 -25.13 14.41 4.53
CA ARG A 62 -24.22 13.60 3.69
C ARG A 62 -22.81 14.17 3.71
N VAL A 63 -22.70 15.48 3.49
CA VAL A 63 -21.43 16.20 3.48
C VAL A 63 -20.70 16.05 4.82
N GLN A 64 -21.40 16.21 5.94
CA GLN A 64 -20.84 15.96 7.28
C GLN A 64 -20.36 14.51 7.44
N VAL A 65 -21.17 13.51 7.07
CA VAL A 65 -20.76 12.10 7.15
C VAL A 65 -19.50 11.83 6.34
N HIS A 66 -19.39 12.36 5.12
CA HIS A 66 -18.17 12.22 4.30
C HIS A 66 -16.96 12.94 4.91
N PHE A 67 -17.15 14.14 5.47
CA PHE A 67 -16.08 14.87 6.15
C PHE A 67 -15.61 14.19 7.43
N HIS A 68 -16.51 13.59 8.20
CA HIS A 68 -16.20 12.88 9.44
C HIS A 68 -15.69 11.44 9.19
N ALA A 69 -15.96 10.85 8.02
CA ALA A 69 -15.47 9.53 7.64
C ALA A 69 -14.01 9.54 7.16
N SER A 70 -13.53 10.68 6.66
CA SER A 70 -12.10 10.89 6.45
C SER A 70 -11.42 11.10 7.81
N THR A 71 -10.62 10.12 8.24
CA THR A 71 -9.77 10.24 9.44
C THR A 71 -8.77 11.39 9.30
N GLU A 72 -8.44 11.74 8.05
CA GLU A 72 -7.47 12.77 7.72
C GLU A 72 -8.17 14.13 7.57
N PRO A 73 -7.59 15.20 8.15
CA PRO A 73 -8.12 16.54 7.99
C PRO A 73 -8.04 16.99 6.52
N VAL A 74 -8.98 17.85 6.12
CA VAL A 74 -9.00 18.46 4.79
C VAL A 74 -7.66 19.15 4.52
N GLY A 75 -6.99 18.77 3.43
CA GLY A 75 -5.68 19.29 3.05
C GLY A 75 -4.49 18.45 3.55
N TYR A 76 -4.72 17.30 4.18
CA TYR A 76 -3.65 16.35 4.46
C TYR A 76 -3.20 15.65 3.16
N SER A 77 -1.96 15.89 2.75
CA SER A 77 -1.26 15.04 1.80
C SER A 77 -0.34 14.13 2.61
N PRO A 78 -0.50 12.79 2.56
CA PRO A 78 0.51 11.89 3.08
C PRO A 78 1.84 12.28 2.43
N VAL A 79 2.84 12.58 3.25
CA VAL A 79 4.21 12.61 2.74
C VAL A 79 4.51 11.15 2.48
N ASP A 80 4.38 10.74 1.22
CA ASP A 80 4.95 9.49 0.78
C ASP A 80 6.44 9.57 1.11
N ASP A 81 6.88 8.86 2.15
CA ASP A 81 8.29 8.59 2.34
C ASP A 81 8.73 7.81 1.10
N ASP A 82 9.23 8.53 0.10
CA ASP A 82 9.87 8.02 -1.11
C ASP A 82 11.13 7.22 -0.75
N THR A 83 10.97 6.08 -0.07
CA THR A 83 11.98 5.02 -0.11
C THR A 83 11.74 4.24 -1.40
N GLU A 84 12.12 4.84 -2.53
CA GLU A 84 12.64 4.18 -3.76
C GLU A 84 12.69 5.12 -4.98
N THR A 85 12.87 6.44 -4.78
CA THR A 85 13.52 7.20 -5.85
C THR A 85 15.01 6.86 -5.85
N LYS A 86 15.38 5.87 -6.68
CA LYS A 86 16.77 5.69 -7.13
C LYS A 86 17.21 7.03 -7.72
N LYS A 87 17.84 7.87 -6.91
CA LYS A 87 18.58 9.04 -7.37
C LYS A 87 19.71 8.50 -8.22
N GLU A 88 19.46 8.39 -9.53
CA GLU A 88 20.49 8.09 -10.51
C GLU A 88 21.56 9.16 -10.34
N LEU A 89 22.69 8.76 -9.73
CA LEU A 89 23.86 9.61 -9.60
C LEU A 89 24.17 10.19 -10.97
N SER A 90 24.36 11.51 -11.03
CA SER A 90 24.60 12.20 -12.29
C SER A 90 25.72 11.50 -13.09
N LYS A 91 25.64 11.53 -14.43
CA LYS A 91 26.62 10.88 -15.32
C LYS A 91 28.08 11.23 -14.96
N SER A 92 28.31 12.40 -14.35
CA SER A 92 29.61 12.84 -13.83
C SER A 92 30.02 12.17 -12.51
N ALA A 93 29.10 11.94 -11.58
CA ALA A 93 29.34 11.21 -10.33
C ALA A 93 29.74 9.76 -10.59
N ILE A 94 29.06 9.08 -11.53
CA ILE A 94 29.39 7.70 -11.93
C ILE A 94 30.79 7.61 -12.55
N LYS A 95 31.16 8.56 -13.43
CA LYS A 95 32.51 8.61 -14.03
C LYS A 95 33.61 8.83 -12.99
N ARG A 96 33.39 9.72 -12.01
CA ARG A 96 34.36 9.99 -10.94
C ARG A 96 34.55 8.77 -10.03
N ALA A 97 33.48 8.06 -9.68
CA ALA A 97 33.55 6.83 -8.89
C ALA A 97 34.36 5.74 -9.63
N LYS A 98 34.09 5.53 -10.93
CA LYS A 98 34.82 4.56 -11.75
C LYS A 98 36.30 4.91 -11.92
N GLN A 99 36.63 6.19 -12.06
CA GLN A 99 38.02 6.64 -12.13
C GLN A 99 38.75 6.48 -10.79
N LYS A 100 38.09 6.73 -9.65
CA LYS A 100 38.68 6.49 -8.33
C LYS A 100 38.92 5.00 -8.08
N ALA A 101 37.99 4.13 -8.48
CA ALA A 101 38.15 2.68 -8.38
C ALA A 101 39.31 2.16 -9.25
N LYS A 102 39.44 2.65 -10.49
CA LYS A 102 40.59 2.30 -11.35
C LYS A 102 41.92 2.81 -10.79
N LYS A 103 41.96 4.05 -10.28
CA LYS A 103 43.17 4.59 -9.65
C LYS A 103 43.54 3.85 -8.36
N ALA A 104 42.56 3.38 -7.59
CA ALA A 104 42.82 2.55 -6.41
C ALA A 104 43.38 1.17 -6.82
N ALA A 105 42.83 0.54 -7.87
CA ALA A 105 43.33 -0.74 -8.38
C ALA A 105 44.75 -0.63 -8.99
N ASP A 106 45.07 0.46 -9.68
CA ASP A 106 46.44 0.74 -10.15
C ASP A 106 47.39 1.05 -8.98
N LYS A 107 46.89 1.71 -7.92
CA LYS A 107 47.70 1.99 -6.72
C LYS A 107 47.96 0.73 -5.88
N GLU A 108 47.08 -0.27 -5.93
CA GLU A 108 47.30 -1.61 -5.36
C GLU A 108 48.30 -2.42 -6.22
N LYS A 109 48.26 -2.27 -7.55
CA LYS A 109 49.21 -2.92 -8.47
C LYS A 109 50.60 -2.28 -8.47
N ALA A 110 50.72 -1.00 -8.10
CA ALA A 110 52.00 -0.26 -8.00
C ALA A 110 52.44 0.01 -6.54
N GLY A 111 51.70 -0.48 -5.54
CA GLY A 111 51.83 -0.07 -4.14
C GLY A 111 52.60 -1.01 -3.21
N GLY A 112 53.25 -2.04 -3.75
CA GLY A 112 54.13 -2.92 -2.97
C GLY A 112 55.50 -2.31 -2.67
N ASP A 113 55.57 -1.12 -2.05
CA ASP A 113 56.76 -0.66 -1.28
C ASP A 113 56.58 0.66 -0.50
N SER A 114 55.48 1.41 -0.69
CA SER A 114 55.39 2.77 -0.10
C SER A 114 55.12 2.83 1.42
N SER A 115 54.75 1.71 2.04
CA SER A 115 54.39 1.69 3.47
C SER A 115 55.61 1.62 4.39
N VAL A 116 56.71 0.99 3.97
CA VAL A 116 57.91 0.82 4.81
C VAL A 116 58.76 2.09 4.88
N ASP A 117 58.81 2.87 3.80
CA ASP A 117 59.56 4.13 3.75
C ASP A 117 58.96 5.22 4.66
N SER A 118 57.62 5.31 4.70
CA SER A 118 56.91 6.26 5.57
C SER A 118 57.05 5.95 7.08
N LEU A 119 57.24 4.68 7.43
CA LEU A 119 57.50 4.25 8.82
C LEU A 119 58.95 4.52 9.21
N SER A 120 59.91 4.24 8.33
CA SER A 120 61.36 4.48 8.54
C SER A 120 61.66 5.96 8.87
N GLN A 121 61.06 6.89 8.12
CA GLN A 121 61.23 8.33 8.38
C GLN A 121 60.67 8.79 9.73
N LYS A 122 59.67 8.10 10.29
CA LYS A 122 59.12 8.42 11.61
C LYS A 122 60.02 7.98 12.76
N VAL A 123 60.69 6.83 12.62
CA VAL A 123 61.53 6.30 13.70
C VAL A 123 62.88 7.03 13.76
N SER A 124 63.43 7.45 12.62
CA SER A 124 64.70 8.18 12.57
C SER A 124 64.64 9.59 13.17
N GLY A 125 63.45 10.20 13.24
CA GLY A 125 63.22 11.53 13.84
C GLY A 125 63.15 11.55 15.37
N MET A 126 63.10 10.39 16.04
CA MET A 126 62.96 10.31 17.50
C MET A 126 64.35 10.31 18.18
N LYS A 127 64.93 11.50 18.38
CA LYS A 127 66.12 11.68 19.21
C LYS A 127 65.71 11.73 20.69
N LEU A 128 66.05 10.68 21.45
CA LEU A 128 65.89 10.67 22.90
C LEU A 128 66.84 11.70 23.52
N LYS A 129 66.33 12.45 24.50
CA LYS A 129 67.03 13.48 25.26
C LYS A 129 67.59 12.89 26.55
#